data_AF-A0A564UCE4-F1
#
_entry.id   AF-A0A564UCE4-F1
#
_cell.length_a   1.000
_cell.length_b   1.000
_cell.length_c   1.000
_cell.angle_alpha   90.00
_cell.angle_beta   90.00
_cell.angle_gamma   90.00
#
_symmetry.space_group_name_H-M   'P 1'
#
loop_
_entity.id
_entity.type
_entity.pdbx_description
1 polymer ?
#
loop_
_entity_poly.entity_id
_entity_poly.type
_entity_poly.pdbx_seq_one_letter_code
_entity_poly.pdbx_strand_id
1 'polypeptide(L)' 'MENELLENLGRLHTTELGVIRIKKNLSLNVENVIEWCKEKISLFNAEITRKGKNWYITIDNCIITVNAYSYTVITAHKVK' A
#
# COMPACT_ATOMS: atom_id res chain seq x y z
N MET A 1 -10.91 -8.50 15.77
CA MET A 1 -10.03 -7.35 16.02
C MET A 1 -9.69 -6.79 14.66
N GLU A 2 -10.00 -5.52 14.42
CA GLU A 2 -9.71 -4.87 13.15
C GLU A 2 -8.19 -4.83 12.94
N ASN A 3 -7.73 -4.82 11.69
CA ASN A 3 -6.28 -4.85 11.42
C ASN A 3 -5.66 -3.48 11.76
N GLU A 4 -4.55 -3.45 12.50
CA GLU A 4 -3.85 -2.20 12.91
C GLU A 4 -3.60 -1.25 11.72
N LEU A 5 -3.29 -1.78 10.54
CA LEU A 5 -3.11 -0.99 9.33
C LEU A 5 -4.41 -0.27 8.89
N LEU A 6 -5.56 -0.96 9.00
CA LEU A 6 -6.87 -0.41 8.62
C LEU A 6 -7.28 0.74 9.54
N GLU A 7 -7.07 0.57 10.85
CA GLU A 7 -7.33 1.62 11.85
C GLU A 7 -6.46 2.87 11.64
N ASN A 8 -5.34 2.74 10.93
CA ASN A 8 -4.34 3.79 10.76
C ASN A 8 -4.15 4.23 9.29
N LEU A 9 -5.10 3.96 8.39
CA LEU A 9 -5.00 4.36 6.97
C LEU A 9 -4.76 5.87 6.78
N GLY A 10 -5.28 6.70 7.69
CA GLY A 10 -5.05 8.15 7.67
C GLY A 10 -3.58 8.56 7.82
N ARG A 11 -2.71 7.67 8.32
CA ARG A 11 -1.28 7.90 8.50
C ARG A 11 -0.46 7.53 7.25
N LEU A 12 -1.07 6.92 6.24
CA LEU A 12 -0.37 6.52 5.02
C LEU A 12 0.23 7.73 4.32
N HIS A 13 1.52 7.62 4.02
CA HIS A 13 2.25 8.62 3.25
C HIS A 13 3.35 7.95 2.43
N THR A 14 3.95 8.67 1.50
CA THR A 14 5.11 8.20 0.73
C THR A 14 6.01 9.38 0.41
N THR A 15 7.25 9.11 0.01
CA THR A 15 8.14 10.11 -0.58
C THR A 15 7.82 10.30 -2.07
N GLU A 16 8.29 11.40 -2.66
CA GLU A 16 8.19 11.66 -4.11
C GLU A 16 8.77 10.51 -4.95
N LEU A 17 9.95 10.00 -4.56
CA LEU A 17 10.55 8.82 -5.19
C LEU A 17 9.68 7.56 -5.04
N GLY A 18 8.96 7.43 -3.93
CA GLY A 18 7.98 6.36 -3.74
C GLY A 18 6.79 6.48 -4.69
N VAL A 19 6.26 7.69 -4.91
CA VAL A 19 5.21 7.96 -5.92
C VAL A 19 5.67 7.49 -7.29
N ILE A 20 6.85 7.93 -7.73
CA ILE A 20 7.41 7.58 -9.04
C ILE A 20 7.59 6.06 -9.17
N ARG A 21 8.15 5.42 -8.15
CA ARG A 21 8.36 3.96 -8.12
C ARG A 21 7.03 3.20 -8.25
N ILE A 22 6.02 3.58 -7.46
CA ILE A 22 4.70 2.92 -7.47
C ILE A 22 4.04 3.07 -8.84
N LYS A 23 3.99 4.30 -9.38
CA LYS A 23 3.42 4.56 -10.71
C LYS A 23 4.10 3.73 -11.78
N LYS A 24 5.44 3.68 -11.78
CA LYS A 24 6.21 2.90 -12.75
C LYS A 24 5.92 1.39 -12.64
N ASN A 25 5.97 0.84 -11.43
CA ASN A 25 5.82 -0.60 -11.20
C ASN A 25 4.44 -1.14 -11.59
N LEU A 26 3.41 -0.31 -11.43
CA LEU A 26 2.03 -0.68 -11.74
C LEU A 26 1.57 -0.17 -13.11
N SER A 27 2.37 0.65 -13.79
CA SER A 27 1.93 1.46 -14.94
C SER A 27 0.69 2.30 -14.59
N LEU A 28 0.66 2.84 -13.38
CA LEU A 28 -0.51 3.49 -12.79
C LEU A 28 -0.56 4.98 -13.18
N ASN A 29 -1.68 5.39 -13.79
CA ASN A 29 -1.95 6.78 -14.15
C ASN A 29 -3.01 7.37 -13.23
N VAL A 30 -2.59 7.78 -12.02
CA VAL A 30 -3.44 8.46 -11.04
C VAL A 30 -2.76 9.72 -10.53
N GLU A 31 -3.55 10.71 -10.13
CA GLU A 31 -3.03 11.94 -9.54
C GLU A 31 -2.42 11.67 -8.16
N ASN A 32 -3.21 11.06 -7.26
CA ASN A 32 -2.80 10.78 -5.88
C ASN A 32 -2.62 9.27 -5.64
N VAL A 33 -1.36 8.85 -5.50
CA VAL A 33 -1.01 7.44 -5.23
C VAL A 33 -1.43 6.97 -3.83
N ILE A 34 -1.44 7.86 -2.84
CA ILE A 34 -1.79 7.50 -1.46
C ILE A 34 -3.28 7.23 -1.34
N GLU A 35 -4.13 8.08 -1.94
CA GLU A 35 -5.57 7.81 -1.97
C GLU A 35 -5.87 6.50 -2.70
N TRP A 36 -5.22 6.25 -3.85
CA TRP A 36 -5.33 4.97 -4.53
C TRP A 36 -4.92 3.77 -3.64
N CYS A 37 -3.84 3.89 -2.85
CA CYS A 37 -3.43 2.85 -1.93
C CYS A 37 -4.45 2.65 -0.79
N LYS A 38 -4.99 3.73 -0.21
CA LYS A 38 -6.02 3.64 0.84
C LYS A 38 -7.27 2.91 0.34
N GLU A 39 -7.75 3.28 -0.84
CA GLU A 39 -8.88 2.62 -1.50
C GLU A 39 -8.62 1.13 -1.69
N LYS A 40 -7.44 0.74 -2.18
CA LYS A 40 -7.11 -0.68 -2.38
C LYS A 40 -6.99 -1.47 -1.08
N ILE A 41 -6.38 -0.87 -0.05
CA ILE A 41 -6.19 -1.54 1.24
C ILE A 41 -7.53 -1.68 2.00
N SER A 42 -8.49 -0.77 1.79
CA SER A 42 -9.80 -0.81 2.46
C SER A 42 -10.81 -1.77 1.83
N LEU A 43 -10.52 -2.36 0.67
CA LEU A 43 -11.38 -3.36 0.05
C LEU A 43 -11.42 -4.66 0.86
N PHE A 44 -12.60 -5.26 0.96
CA PHE A 44 -12.83 -6.47 1.77
C PHE A 44 -12.01 -7.69 1.33
N ASN A 45 -11.59 -7.73 0.05
CA ASN A 45 -10.78 -8.80 -0.53
C ASN A 45 -9.27 -8.52 -0.46
N ALA A 46 -8.85 -7.45 0.22
CA ALA A 46 -7.44 -7.17 0.44
C ALA A 46 -6.86 -8.11 1.51
N GLU A 47 -5.88 -8.92 1.13
CA GLU A 47 -5.21 -9.83 2.05
C GLU A 47 -4.02 -9.13 2.71
N ILE A 48 -4.12 -8.87 4.02
CA ILE A 48 -3.12 -8.12 4.77
C ILE A 48 -2.30 -9.06 5.67
N THR A 49 -0.99 -9.11 5.46
CA THR A 49 -0.05 -9.88 6.29
C THR A 49 1.11 -9.01 6.77
N ARG A 50 1.45 -9.05 8.05
CA ARG A 50 2.67 -8.43 8.58
C ARG A 50 3.83 -9.41 8.55
N LYS A 51 4.98 -9.00 8.02
CA LYS A 51 6.26 -9.72 8.13
C LYS A 51 7.31 -8.76 8.67
N GLY A 52 7.64 -8.91 9.96
CA GLY A 52 8.55 -8.02 10.66
C GLY A 52 8.07 -6.57 10.66
N LYS A 53 8.88 -5.67 10.07
CA LYS A 53 8.62 -4.23 10.03
C LYS A 53 7.67 -3.77 8.92
N ASN A 54 7.15 -4.68 8.10
CA ASN A 54 6.33 -4.32 6.93
C ASN A 54 5.01 -5.08 6.91
N TRP A 55 3.96 -4.39 6.47
CA TRP A 55 2.72 -4.95 5.97
C TRP A 55 2.86 -5.24 4.47
N TYR A 56 2.32 -6.37 4.06
CA TYR A 56 2.14 -6.78 2.68
C TYR A 56 0.65 -6.93 2.43
N ILE A 57 0.13 -6.23 1.44
CA ILE A 57 -1.27 -6.22 1.07
C ILE A 57 -1.38 -6.74 -0.35
N THR A 58 -2.02 -7.89 -0.53
CA THR A 58 -2.26 -8.47 -1.86
C THR A 58 -3.70 -8.16 -2.26
N ILE A 59 -3.87 -7.52 -3.42
CA ILE A 59 -5.18 -7.08 -3.93
C ILE A 59 -5.08 -6.83 -5.45
N ASP A 60 -6.10 -7.21 -6.22
CA ASP A 60 -6.20 -6.92 -7.66
C ASP A 60 -4.93 -7.20 -8.47
N ASN A 61 -4.30 -8.36 -8.23
CA ASN A 61 -3.05 -8.76 -8.86
C ASN A 61 -1.87 -7.81 -8.60
N CYS A 62 -1.88 -7.10 -7.48
CA CYS A 62 -0.77 -6.28 -7.00
C CYS A 62 -0.45 -6.55 -5.52
N ILE A 63 0.77 -6.20 -5.13
CA ILE A 63 1.26 -6.25 -3.76
C ILE A 63 1.68 -4.84 -3.36
N ILE A 64 1.01 -4.27 -2.37
CA ILE A 64 1.39 -3.01 -1.72
C ILE A 64 2.19 -3.36 -0.47
N THR A 65 3.32 -2.69 -0.26
CA THR A 65 4.16 -2.84 0.93
C THR A 65 4.17 -1.55 1.73
N VAL A 66 3.76 -1.61 2.99
CA VAL A 66 3.71 -0.46 3.90
C VAL A 66 4.61 -0.72 5.11
N ASN A 67 5.40 0.26 5.53
CA ASN A 67 6.12 0.15 6.78
C ASN A 67 5.14 0.18 7.97
N ALA A 68 5.25 -0.77 8.90
CA ALA A 68 4.29 -0.91 10.00
C ALA A 68 4.41 0.19 11.07
N TYR A 69 5.54 0.88 11.16
CA TYR A 69 5.78 1.90 12.19
C TYR A 69 5.58 3.31 11.63
N SER A 70 6.16 3.59 10.46
CA SER A 70 6.08 4.90 9.83
C SER A 70 4.87 5.08 8.93
N TYR A 71 4.13 4.01 8.61
CA TYR A 71 3.01 4.04 7.66
C TYR A 71 3.41 4.55 6.26
N THR A 72 4.70 4.44 5.94
CA THR A 72 5.22 4.79 4.61
C THR A 72 4.87 3.69 3.62
N VAL A 73 4.15 4.01 2.54
CA VAL A 73 3.98 3.10 1.39
C VAL A 73 5.33 2.98 0.70
N ILE A 74 6.03 1.86 0.95
CA ILE A 74 7.38 1.62 0.44
C ILE A 74 7.29 1.33 -1.06
N THR A 75 6.40 0.45 -1.49
CA THR A 75 6.27 0.12 -2.91
C THR A 75 4.92 -0.49 -3.19
N ALA A 76 4.54 -0.52 -4.45
CA ALA A 76 3.48 -1.38 -4.97
C ALA A 76 3.93 -1.93 -6.32
N HIS A 77 3.58 -3.17 -6.63
CA HIS A 77 3.98 -3.84 -7.87
C HIS A 77 3.00 -4.97 -8.20
N LYS A 78 2.96 -5.38 -9.48
CA LYS A 78 2.16 -6.53 -9.90
C LYS A 78 2.67 -7.81 -9.23
N VAL A 79 1.77 -8.73 -8.91
CA VAL A 79 2.14 -10.10 -8.54
C VAL A 79 2.89 -10.71 -9.74
N LYS A 80 3.92 -11.53 -9.46
CA LYS A 80 4.68 -12.24 -10.49
C LYS A 80 3.97 -13.51 -10.92
#